data_AF-A0A5F8HCY6-F1
#
_entry.id   AF-A0A5F8HCY6-F1
#
_cell.length_a   1.000
_cell.length_b   1.000
_cell.length_c   1.000
_cell.angle_alpha   90.00
_cell.angle_beta   90.00
_cell.angle_gamma   90.00
#
_symmetry.space_group_name_H-M   'P 1'
#
loop_
_entity.id
_entity.type
_entity.pdbx_description
1 polymer ?
#
loop_
_entity_poly.entity_id
_entity_poly.type
_entity_poly.pdbx_seq_one_letter_code
_entity_poly.pdbx_strand_id
1 'polypeptide(L)'
;MATLVSLQSRLPLIDCQYYYRNRTVDGYRKKEYKAAVKIQSWFRGCRVRAYIRYLNKMMTVIQKWWRGYLGRKHYRQMVKTAYLTMKMNFYNEMAVRIQKRWRGFKIRKYCFNYYYLKEYLRAISDTNQAIREALEEFAEMRGREKKKADLEKEEKRKQNQARKTHYLLSTKQIPGIYNSPFRDPDPMEFEIRKVRAFQMPSAAHQIQQTDYEDLSTWLACTSKRSFPRSDILPPINRKQCQGPFRDIAEVLQQRYKPLQPTLRVATSINSEKDAREELRREEWNNRVHDNVFLPFSSFSKNEKYVPMVQTSTKYNGISYAQKQFQEEEPTKWMSNKNCDTELHMGNRVDIQHSCTQHQQRTTYCLFLTSDNHFDISLVESPLCYYCCLCGHLQDTNVVLLPSIL
;
A
#
# COMPACT_ATOMS: atom_id res chain seq x y z
N MET A 1 128.61 -37.90 -14.51
CA MET A 1 128.00 -38.58 -15.68
C MET A 1 127.06 -39.72 -15.28
N ALA A 2 127.45 -40.67 -14.42
CA ALA A 2 126.62 -41.85 -14.07
C ALA A 2 125.26 -41.53 -13.41
N THR A 3 125.18 -40.51 -12.55
CA THR A 3 123.93 -40.09 -11.89
C THR A 3 122.91 -39.50 -12.87
N LEU A 4 123.37 -38.71 -13.84
CA LEU A 4 122.52 -38.07 -14.86
C LEU A 4 121.91 -39.13 -15.80
N VAL A 5 122.71 -40.14 -16.18
CA VAL A 5 122.26 -41.30 -16.97
C VAL A 5 121.26 -42.17 -16.18
N SER A 6 121.45 -42.33 -14.86
CA SER A 6 120.50 -43.04 -13.99
C SER A 6 119.16 -42.31 -13.82
N LEU A 7 119.15 -40.99 -13.89
CA LEU A 7 117.94 -40.18 -13.86
C LEU A 7 117.24 -40.21 -15.23
N GLN A 8 117.99 -40.06 -16.31
CA GLN A 8 117.46 -40.15 -17.67
C GLN A 8 116.79 -41.50 -17.97
N SER A 9 117.36 -42.60 -17.45
CA SER A 9 116.74 -43.93 -17.58
C SER A 9 115.47 -44.12 -16.74
N ARG A 10 115.25 -43.30 -15.70
CA ARG A 10 114.05 -43.34 -14.83
C ARG A 10 112.94 -42.38 -15.27
N LEU A 11 113.26 -41.30 -15.98
CA LEU A 11 112.29 -40.35 -16.54
C LEU A 11 111.13 -41.01 -17.30
N PRO A 12 111.34 -41.96 -18.24
CA PRO A 12 110.22 -42.53 -19.00
C PRO A 12 109.24 -43.32 -18.11
N LEU A 13 109.73 -43.94 -17.04
CA LEU A 13 108.89 -44.65 -16.07
C LEU A 13 108.03 -43.65 -15.27
N ILE A 14 108.64 -42.53 -14.85
CA ILE A 14 107.94 -41.47 -14.11
C ILE A 14 106.89 -40.81 -15.00
N ASP A 15 107.22 -40.51 -16.26
CA ASP A 15 106.29 -39.95 -17.24
C ASP A 15 105.12 -40.93 -17.48
N CYS A 16 105.40 -42.22 -17.70
CA CYS A 16 104.35 -43.22 -17.84
C CYS A 16 103.43 -43.30 -16.60
N GLN A 17 104.00 -43.26 -15.39
CA GLN A 17 103.21 -43.24 -14.15
C GLN A 17 102.37 -41.97 -14.02
N TYR A 18 102.92 -40.81 -14.39
CA TYR A 18 102.22 -39.53 -14.36
C TYR A 18 101.03 -39.51 -15.32
N TYR A 19 101.24 -39.91 -16.58
CA TYR A 19 100.18 -39.96 -17.58
C TYR A 19 99.11 -41.02 -17.25
N TYR A 20 99.51 -42.17 -16.70
CA TYR A 20 98.57 -43.19 -16.24
C TYR A 20 97.68 -42.65 -15.10
N ARG A 21 98.28 -42.00 -14.08
CA ARG A 21 97.54 -41.36 -12.99
C ARG A 21 96.57 -40.30 -13.52
N ASN A 22 97.02 -39.39 -14.38
CA ASN A 22 96.15 -38.37 -14.95
C ASN A 22 95.02 -38.95 -15.79
N ARG A 23 95.28 -39.99 -16.59
CA ARG A 23 94.23 -40.66 -17.40
C ARG A 23 93.19 -41.34 -16.52
N THR A 24 93.60 -41.95 -15.40
CA THR A 24 92.65 -42.52 -14.44
C THR A 24 91.80 -41.43 -13.78
N VAL A 25 92.40 -40.32 -13.36
CA VAL A 25 91.71 -39.17 -12.73
C VAL A 25 90.74 -38.50 -13.71
N ASP A 26 91.15 -38.29 -14.97
CA ASP A 26 90.28 -37.71 -16.00
C ASP A 26 89.03 -38.56 -16.29
N GLY A 27 89.13 -39.88 -16.10
CA GLY A 27 87.98 -40.80 -16.18
C GLY A 27 86.91 -40.53 -15.11
N TYR A 28 87.32 -40.14 -13.90
CA TYR A 28 86.41 -39.81 -12.79
C TYR A 28 85.95 -38.35 -12.79
N ARG A 29 86.78 -37.42 -13.29
CA ARG A 29 86.49 -35.97 -13.32
C ARG A 29 85.13 -35.63 -13.92
N LYS A 30 84.76 -36.26 -15.04
CA LYS A 30 83.45 -36.05 -15.68
C LYS A 30 82.28 -36.58 -14.83
N LYS A 31 82.48 -37.69 -14.12
CA LYS A 31 81.45 -38.30 -13.25
C LYS A 31 81.22 -37.45 -12.00
N GLU A 32 82.30 -37.03 -11.35
CA GLU A 32 82.27 -36.15 -10.18
C GLU A 32 81.65 -34.79 -10.51
N TYR A 33 82.06 -34.18 -11.63
CA TYR A 33 81.46 -32.93 -12.09
C TYR A 33 79.95 -33.06 -12.31
N LYS A 34 79.49 -34.12 -13.00
CA LYS A 34 78.05 -34.36 -13.22
C LYS A 34 77.30 -34.58 -11.90
N ALA A 35 77.88 -35.32 -10.96
CA ALA A 35 77.29 -35.52 -9.64
C ALA A 35 77.18 -34.19 -8.86
N ALA A 36 78.24 -33.38 -8.86
CA ALA A 36 78.25 -32.06 -8.23
C ALA A 36 77.18 -31.14 -8.84
N VAL A 37 77.07 -31.08 -10.17
CA VAL A 37 76.04 -30.28 -10.87
C VAL A 37 74.63 -30.76 -10.51
N LYS A 38 74.40 -32.08 -10.40
CA LYS A 38 73.11 -32.63 -9.94
C LYS A 38 72.78 -32.17 -8.52
N ILE A 39 73.73 -32.26 -7.59
CA ILE A 39 73.52 -31.83 -6.19
C ILE A 39 73.24 -30.31 -6.14
N GLN A 40 74.03 -29.51 -6.86
CA GLN A 40 73.88 -28.06 -6.91
C GLN A 40 72.54 -27.63 -7.51
N SER A 41 72.14 -28.20 -8.64
CA SER A 41 70.86 -27.90 -9.30
C SER A 41 69.67 -28.33 -8.43
N TRP A 42 69.76 -29.49 -7.77
CA TRP A 42 68.75 -29.95 -6.83
C TRP A 42 68.61 -29.00 -5.64
N PHE A 43 69.72 -28.61 -5.02
CA PHE A 43 69.74 -27.67 -3.89
C PHE A 43 69.16 -26.31 -4.27
N ARG A 44 69.56 -25.74 -5.42
CA ARG A 44 68.99 -24.49 -5.96
C ARG A 44 67.48 -24.63 -6.14
N GLY A 45 67.01 -25.74 -6.70
CA GLY A 45 65.59 -26.02 -6.85
C GLY A 45 64.85 -26.14 -5.50
N CYS A 46 65.44 -26.80 -4.52
CA CYS A 46 64.87 -26.91 -3.17
C CYS A 46 64.72 -25.55 -2.50
N ARG A 47 65.72 -24.67 -2.63
CA ARG A 47 65.68 -23.30 -2.10
C ARG A 47 64.56 -22.47 -2.74
N VAL A 48 64.45 -22.49 -4.07
CA VAL A 48 63.40 -21.76 -4.81
C VAL A 48 62.01 -22.29 -4.44
N ARG A 49 61.80 -23.61 -4.39
CA ARG A 49 60.52 -24.21 -4.00
C ARG A 49 60.13 -23.87 -2.57
N ALA A 50 61.09 -23.85 -1.63
CA ALA A 50 60.83 -23.44 -0.26
C ALA A 50 60.37 -21.98 -0.19
N TYR A 51 61.02 -21.09 -0.95
CA TYR A 51 60.63 -19.68 -1.03
C TYR A 51 59.24 -19.48 -1.64
N ILE A 52 58.91 -20.18 -2.74
CA ILE A 52 57.56 -20.13 -3.34
C ILE A 52 56.49 -20.61 -2.36
N ARG A 53 56.74 -21.70 -1.61
CA ARG A 53 55.82 -22.16 -0.56
C ARG A 53 55.61 -21.12 0.53
N TYR A 54 56.67 -20.43 0.94
CA TYR A 54 56.58 -19.34 1.89
C TYR A 54 55.71 -18.19 1.36
N LEU A 55 55.94 -17.75 0.12
CA LEU A 55 55.12 -16.71 -0.52
C LEU A 55 53.65 -17.11 -0.62
N ASN A 56 53.36 -18.34 -1.07
CA ASN A 56 52.00 -18.84 -1.16
C ASN A 56 51.30 -18.92 0.21
N LYS A 57 52.04 -19.29 1.27
CA LYS A 57 51.53 -19.27 2.65
C LYS A 57 51.13 -17.85 3.05
N MET A 58 52.01 -16.87 2.81
CA MET A 58 51.72 -15.46 3.13
C MET A 58 50.54 -14.91 2.33
N MET A 59 50.48 -15.21 1.03
CA MET A 59 49.34 -14.83 0.20
C MET A 59 48.04 -15.43 0.73
N THR A 60 48.04 -16.71 1.12
CA THR A 60 46.86 -17.38 1.69
C THR A 60 46.41 -16.73 3.00
N VAL A 61 47.35 -16.33 3.86
CA VAL A 61 47.04 -15.58 5.08
C VAL A 61 46.35 -14.27 4.74
N ILE A 62 46.93 -13.46 3.85
CA ILE A 62 46.35 -12.17 3.43
C ILE A 62 44.93 -12.37 2.87
N GLN A 63 44.76 -13.33 1.95
CA GLN A 63 43.46 -13.61 1.35
C GLN A 63 42.43 -14.11 2.39
N LYS A 64 42.83 -14.96 3.34
CA LYS A 64 41.96 -15.45 4.42
C LYS A 64 41.44 -14.28 5.27
N TRP A 65 42.33 -13.38 5.67
CA TRP A 65 41.96 -12.19 6.45
C TRP A 65 41.02 -11.27 5.68
N TRP A 66 41.31 -11.04 4.39
CA TRP A 66 40.49 -10.20 3.52
C TRP A 66 39.07 -10.76 3.32
N ARG A 67 38.95 -12.06 3.00
CA ARG A 67 37.65 -12.74 2.88
C ARG A 67 36.87 -12.68 4.19
N GLY A 68 37.54 -12.85 5.33
CA GLY A 68 36.94 -12.70 6.65
C GLY A 68 36.46 -11.27 6.93
N TYR A 69 37.23 -10.25 6.55
CA TYR A 69 36.84 -8.85 6.68
C TYR A 69 35.60 -8.53 5.85
N LEU A 70 35.57 -8.95 4.57
CA LEU A 70 34.41 -8.74 3.69
C LEU A 70 33.15 -9.40 4.25
N GLY A 71 33.25 -10.65 4.73
CA GLY A 71 32.13 -11.34 5.36
C GLY A 71 31.60 -10.60 6.59
N ARG A 72 32.48 -10.13 7.47
CA ARG A 72 32.08 -9.32 8.65
C ARG A 72 31.46 -7.99 8.27
N LYS A 73 31.98 -7.30 7.24
CA LYS A 73 31.43 -6.04 6.74
C LYS A 73 29.99 -6.24 6.22
N HIS A 74 29.79 -7.27 5.39
CA HIS A 74 28.47 -7.61 4.86
C HIS A 74 27.49 -7.99 5.98
N TYR A 75 27.92 -8.84 6.92
CA TYR A 75 27.08 -9.23 8.06
C TYR A 75 26.63 -8.03 8.90
N ARG A 76 27.54 -7.10 9.21
CA ARG A 76 27.20 -5.86 9.93
C ARG A 76 26.15 -5.03 9.19
N GLN A 77 26.25 -4.94 7.85
CA GLN A 77 25.25 -4.25 7.04
C GLN A 77 23.90 -4.96 7.09
N MET A 78 23.87 -6.29 6.92
CA MET A 78 22.64 -7.08 7.02
C MET A 78 21.94 -6.89 8.37
N VAL A 79 22.68 -6.98 9.49
CA VAL A 79 22.13 -6.79 10.84
C VAL A 79 21.58 -5.38 11.00
N LYS A 80 22.29 -4.36 10.53
CA LYS A 80 21.83 -2.96 10.58
C LYS A 80 20.53 -2.79 9.80
N THR A 81 20.46 -3.34 8.59
CA THR A 81 19.25 -3.28 7.75
C THR A 81 18.08 -4.00 8.43
N ALA A 82 18.29 -5.23 8.90
CA ALA A 82 17.26 -6.02 9.58
C ALA A 82 16.70 -5.29 10.82
N TYR A 83 17.58 -4.70 11.63
CA TYR A 83 17.18 -3.89 12.78
C TYR A 83 16.33 -2.67 12.37
N LEU A 84 16.75 -1.93 11.34
CA LEU A 84 16.00 -0.77 10.85
C LEU A 84 14.64 -1.18 10.28
N THR A 85 14.58 -2.27 9.50
CA THR A 85 13.32 -2.81 8.97
C THR A 85 12.38 -3.22 10.10
N MET A 86 12.87 -3.94 11.11
CA MET A 86 12.08 -4.34 12.27
C MET A 86 11.50 -3.11 13.00
N LYS A 87 12.35 -2.12 13.26
CA LYS A 87 11.95 -0.87 13.93
C LYS A 87 10.91 -0.10 13.11
N MET A 88 11.12 0.01 11.80
CA MET A 88 10.18 0.68 10.90
C MET A 88 8.82 -0.02 10.85
N ASN A 89 8.82 -1.35 10.77
CA ASN A 89 7.59 -2.16 10.76
C ASN A 89 6.80 -1.95 12.06
N PHE A 90 7.47 -1.95 13.21
CA PHE A 90 6.81 -1.67 14.49
C PHE A 90 6.10 -0.31 14.50
N TYR A 91 6.78 0.76 14.07
CA TYR A 91 6.15 2.08 14.02
C TYR A 91 5.03 2.17 12.99
N ASN A 92 5.20 1.52 11.84
CA ASN A 92 4.15 1.46 10.82
C ASN A 92 2.90 0.76 11.35
N GLU A 93 3.04 -0.35 12.07
CA GLU A 93 1.91 -1.04 12.70
C GLU A 93 1.20 -0.14 13.73
N MET A 94 1.96 0.56 14.57
CA MET A 94 1.39 1.49 15.54
C MET A 94 0.68 2.66 14.86
N ALA A 95 1.29 3.22 13.81
CA ALA A 95 0.70 4.30 13.01
C ALA A 95 -0.61 3.85 12.37
N VAL A 96 -0.67 2.66 11.77
CA VAL A 96 -1.90 2.10 11.19
C VAL A 96 -3.01 1.96 12.24
N ARG A 97 -2.69 1.51 13.46
CA ARG A 97 -3.67 1.41 14.56
C ARG A 97 -4.25 2.77 14.94
N ILE A 98 -3.38 3.78 15.10
CA ILE A 98 -3.78 5.15 15.39
C ILE A 98 -4.65 5.72 14.27
N GLN A 99 -4.19 5.59 13.02
CA GLN A 99 -4.91 6.06 11.84
C GLN A 99 -6.28 5.38 11.68
N LYS A 100 -6.37 4.06 11.88
CA LYS A 100 -7.64 3.31 11.83
C LYS A 100 -8.63 3.85 12.87
N ARG A 101 -8.17 4.07 14.11
CA ARG A 101 -9.00 4.61 15.19
C ARG A 101 -9.48 6.02 14.85
N TRP A 102 -8.58 6.88 14.37
CA TRP A 102 -8.88 8.24 13.97
C TRP A 102 -9.88 8.31 12.80
N ARG A 103 -9.65 7.55 11.72
CA ARG A 103 -10.57 7.48 10.57
C ARG A 103 -11.98 7.08 11.01
N GLY A 104 -12.08 6.07 11.88
CA GLY A 104 -13.37 5.64 12.44
C GLY A 104 -14.04 6.73 13.29
N PHE A 105 -13.27 7.43 14.13
CA PHE A 105 -13.78 8.57 14.91
C PHE A 105 -14.28 9.70 14.01
N LYS A 106 -13.47 10.11 13.00
CA LYS A 106 -13.80 11.20 12.07
C LYS A 106 -15.14 10.95 11.38
N ILE A 107 -15.36 9.74 10.84
CA ILE A 107 -16.61 9.40 10.17
C ILE A 107 -17.80 9.50 11.12
N ARG A 108 -17.71 8.89 12.31
CA ARG A 108 -18.81 8.88 13.29
C ARG A 108 -19.14 10.26 13.85
N LYS A 109 -18.16 11.17 13.92
CA LYS A 109 -18.36 12.51 14.46
C LYS A 109 -18.82 13.51 13.39
N TYR A 110 -18.24 13.47 12.20
CA TYR A 110 -18.37 14.56 11.23
C TYR A 110 -19.10 14.18 9.94
N CYS A 111 -19.15 12.90 9.56
CA CYS A 111 -19.76 12.49 8.28
C CYS A 111 -21.10 11.79 8.46
N PHE A 112 -21.20 10.87 9.42
CA PHE A 112 -22.35 9.98 9.56
C PHE A 112 -22.79 9.85 11.01
N ASN A 113 -24.00 10.32 11.29
CA ASN A 113 -24.66 10.12 12.58
C ASN A 113 -25.77 9.08 12.46
N TYR A 114 -25.48 7.88 12.96
CA TYR A 114 -26.40 6.73 12.92
C TYR A 114 -27.75 6.99 13.58
N TYR A 115 -27.77 7.70 14.72
CA TYR A 115 -29.00 7.94 15.47
C TYR A 115 -29.95 8.85 14.69
N TYR A 116 -29.42 9.92 14.08
CA TYR A 116 -30.21 10.80 13.23
C TYR A 116 -30.77 10.06 12.01
N LEU A 117 -29.97 9.22 11.34
CA LEU A 117 -30.48 8.42 10.23
C LEU A 117 -31.60 7.47 10.69
N LYS A 118 -31.43 6.82 11.84
CA LYS A 118 -32.42 5.89 12.37
C LYS A 118 -33.74 6.58 12.70
N GLU A 119 -33.68 7.77 13.31
CA GLU A 119 -34.87 8.57 13.60
C GLU A 119 -35.54 9.07 12.33
N TYR A 120 -34.76 9.54 11.36
CA TYR A 120 -35.26 9.94 10.05
C TYR A 120 -36.00 8.80 9.33
N LEU A 121 -35.42 7.59 9.32
CA LEU A 121 -36.06 6.42 8.72
C LEU A 121 -37.34 6.00 9.45
N ARG A 122 -37.39 6.13 10.78
CA ARG A 122 -38.63 5.91 11.54
C ARG A 122 -39.70 6.92 11.15
N ALA A 123 -39.37 8.20 11.12
CA ALA A 123 -40.30 9.25 10.70
C ALA A 123 -40.83 9.02 9.27
N ILE A 124 -39.98 8.55 8.36
CA ILE A 124 -40.43 8.15 7.01
C ILE A 124 -41.37 6.94 7.07
N SER A 125 -41.07 5.94 7.89
CA SER A 125 -41.93 4.76 8.05
C SER A 125 -43.32 5.16 8.57
N ASP A 126 -43.36 6.03 9.58
CA ASP A 126 -44.60 6.50 10.20
C ASP A 126 -45.42 7.35 9.23
N THR A 127 -44.78 8.24 8.47
CA THR A 127 -45.47 9.04 7.43
C THR A 127 -45.99 8.16 6.29
N ASN A 128 -45.22 7.19 5.83
CA ASN A 128 -45.67 6.23 4.84
C ASN A 128 -46.87 5.41 5.34
N GLN A 129 -46.87 5.03 6.62
CA GLN A 129 -47.98 4.30 7.22
C GLN A 129 -49.24 5.17 7.28
N ALA A 130 -49.13 6.40 7.75
CA ALA A 130 -50.24 7.35 7.78
C ALA A 130 -50.82 7.63 6.36
N ILE A 131 -49.96 7.74 5.34
CA ILE A 131 -50.39 7.90 3.95
C ILE A 131 -51.16 6.67 3.47
N ARG A 132 -50.71 5.45 3.80
CA ARG A 132 -51.42 4.21 3.43
C ARG A 132 -52.80 4.14 4.09
N GLU A 133 -52.88 4.45 5.38
CA GLU A 133 -54.14 4.48 6.14
C GLU A 133 -55.12 5.50 5.54
N ALA A 134 -54.65 6.72 5.25
CA ALA A 134 -55.48 7.72 4.59
C ALA A 134 -55.97 7.27 3.21
N LEU A 135 -55.11 6.62 2.41
CA LEU A 135 -55.51 6.07 1.10
C LEU A 135 -56.56 4.96 1.22
N GLU A 136 -56.46 4.12 2.25
CA GLU A 136 -57.43 3.07 2.55
C GLU A 136 -58.78 3.68 2.97
N GLU A 137 -58.78 4.67 3.86
CA GLU A 137 -59.98 5.42 4.24
C GLU A 137 -60.65 6.10 3.03
N PHE A 138 -59.86 6.74 2.16
CA PHE A 138 -60.39 7.32 0.92
C PHE A 138 -60.98 6.28 -0.01
N ALA A 139 -60.36 5.10 -0.13
CA ALA A 139 -60.87 4.00 -0.93
C ALA A 139 -62.19 3.46 -0.37
N GLU A 140 -62.30 3.31 0.96
CA GLU A 140 -63.53 2.92 1.63
C GLU A 140 -64.65 3.94 1.43
N MET A 141 -64.35 5.24 1.65
CA MET A 141 -65.32 6.33 1.46
C MET A 141 -65.85 6.35 0.03
N ARG A 142 -64.96 6.26 -0.97
CA ARG A 142 -65.33 6.12 -2.39
C ARG A 142 -66.15 4.86 -2.65
N GLY A 143 -65.84 3.75 -1.98
CA GLY A 143 -66.59 2.50 -2.05
C GLY A 143 -68.02 2.66 -1.53
N ARG A 144 -68.20 3.33 -0.38
CA ARG A 144 -69.51 3.62 0.23
C ARG A 144 -70.34 4.57 -0.64
N GLU A 145 -69.72 5.63 -1.15
CA GLU A 145 -70.36 6.57 -2.08
C GLU A 145 -70.84 5.87 -3.35
N LYS A 146 -70.01 5.01 -3.96
CA LYS A 146 -70.40 4.22 -5.14
C LYS A 146 -71.59 3.31 -4.83
N LYS A 147 -71.55 2.57 -3.71
CA LYS A 147 -72.68 1.72 -3.28
C LYS A 147 -73.96 2.52 -3.12
N LYS A 148 -73.89 3.70 -2.46
CA LYS A 148 -75.05 4.59 -2.29
C LYS A 148 -75.57 5.12 -3.63
N ALA A 149 -74.67 5.53 -4.52
CA ALA A 149 -75.04 6.00 -5.85
C ALA A 149 -75.66 4.90 -6.73
N ASP A 150 -75.18 3.66 -6.61
CA ASP A 150 -75.72 2.53 -7.35
C ASP A 150 -77.11 2.14 -6.82
N LEU A 151 -77.32 2.15 -5.50
CA LEU A 151 -78.66 2.01 -4.90
C LEU A 151 -79.62 3.11 -5.37
N GLU A 152 -79.19 4.37 -5.37
CA GLU A 152 -80.01 5.50 -5.86
C GLU A 152 -80.33 5.36 -7.36
N LYS A 153 -79.38 4.89 -8.18
CA LYS A 153 -79.64 4.59 -9.60
C LYS A 153 -80.66 3.46 -9.75
N GLU A 154 -80.58 2.41 -8.94
CA GLU A 154 -81.56 1.33 -8.95
C GLU A 154 -82.96 1.80 -8.54
N GLU A 155 -83.06 2.63 -7.51
CA GLU A 155 -84.33 3.28 -7.10
C GLU A 155 -84.88 4.17 -8.21
N LYS A 156 -84.05 5.03 -8.81
CA LYS A 156 -84.44 5.86 -9.97
C LYS A 156 -84.89 4.99 -11.15
N ARG A 157 -84.23 3.86 -11.39
CA ARG A 157 -84.62 2.91 -12.44
C ARG A 157 -85.99 2.31 -12.15
N LYS A 158 -86.25 1.89 -10.90
CA LYS A 158 -87.57 1.40 -10.45
C LYS A 158 -88.65 2.47 -10.59
N GLN A 159 -88.39 3.70 -10.14
CA GLN A 159 -89.31 4.82 -10.29
C GLN A 159 -89.59 5.16 -11.76
N ASN A 160 -88.57 5.19 -12.61
CA ASN A 160 -88.73 5.40 -14.04
C ASN A 160 -89.54 4.28 -14.70
N GLN A 161 -89.33 3.03 -14.29
CA GLN A 161 -90.13 1.91 -14.77
C GLN A 161 -91.60 2.07 -14.35
N ALA A 162 -91.86 2.41 -13.09
CA ALA A 162 -93.21 2.67 -12.58
C ALA A 162 -93.90 3.82 -13.32
N ARG A 163 -93.18 4.90 -13.66
CA ARG A 163 -93.69 6.00 -14.50
C ARG A 163 -94.09 5.52 -15.89
N LYS A 164 -93.26 4.68 -16.53
CA LYS A 164 -93.53 4.13 -17.86
C LYS A 164 -94.75 3.21 -17.86
N THR A 165 -94.91 2.39 -16.83
CA THR A 165 -96.02 1.43 -16.70
C THR A 165 -97.19 1.98 -15.90
N HIS A 166 -97.26 3.30 -15.65
CA HIS A 166 -98.29 3.91 -14.80
C HIS A 166 -99.72 3.67 -15.30
N TYR A 167 -99.89 3.47 -16.60
CA TYR A 167 -101.19 3.16 -17.20
C TYR A 167 -101.74 1.78 -16.81
N LEU A 168 -100.93 0.88 -16.24
CA LEU A 168 -101.35 -0.46 -15.80
C LEU A 168 -101.97 -0.48 -14.39
N LEU A 169 -102.17 0.69 -13.77
CA LEU A 169 -102.79 0.84 -12.46
C LEU A 169 -104.24 0.37 -12.44
N SER A 170 -104.62 -0.22 -11.30
CA SER A 170 -106.00 -0.60 -11.02
C SER A 170 -106.93 0.62 -10.97
N THR A 171 -108.04 0.54 -11.69
CA THR A 171 -109.13 1.54 -11.60
C THR A 171 -110.24 1.01 -10.70
N LYS A 172 -111.20 1.86 -10.31
CA LYS A 172 -112.36 1.43 -9.52
C LYS A 172 -113.23 0.37 -10.22
N GLN A 173 -113.18 0.35 -11.56
CA GLN A 173 -114.06 -0.49 -12.37
C GLN A 173 -113.35 -1.75 -12.90
N ILE A 174 -112.03 -1.70 -13.12
CA ILE A 174 -111.24 -2.82 -13.64
C ILE A 174 -109.95 -2.97 -12.83
N PRO A 175 -109.67 -4.17 -12.26
CA PRO A 175 -108.41 -4.44 -11.59
C PRO A 175 -107.22 -4.40 -12.56
N GLY A 176 -106.14 -3.72 -12.17
CA GLY A 176 -104.91 -3.61 -12.96
C GLY A 176 -104.10 -4.92 -12.95
N ILE A 177 -103.16 -5.08 -13.89
CA ILE A 177 -102.36 -6.31 -14.02
C ILE A 177 -101.64 -6.67 -12.71
N TYR A 178 -101.19 -5.66 -11.97
CA TYR A 178 -100.45 -5.82 -10.71
C TYR A 178 -101.34 -5.93 -9.45
N ASN A 179 -102.66 -5.78 -9.58
CA ASN A 179 -103.63 -5.87 -8.48
C ASN A 179 -104.80 -6.80 -8.87
N SER A 180 -104.48 -8.07 -9.14
CA SER A 180 -105.44 -9.09 -9.55
C SER A 180 -106.24 -9.62 -8.33
N PRO A 181 -107.57 -9.83 -8.44
CA PRO A 181 -108.39 -10.37 -7.34
C PRO A 181 -107.98 -11.76 -6.85
N PHE A 182 -107.15 -12.48 -7.61
CA PHE A 182 -106.75 -13.86 -7.34
C PHE A 182 -105.32 -13.97 -6.77
N ARG A 183 -104.61 -12.86 -6.57
CA ARG A 183 -103.23 -12.84 -6.07
C ARG A 183 -103.05 -11.70 -5.08
N ASP A 184 -102.16 -11.88 -4.12
CA ASP A 184 -101.71 -10.77 -3.27
C ASP A 184 -101.14 -9.63 -4.14
N PRO A 185 -101.39 -8.35 -3.78
CA PRO A 185 -100.91 -7.22 -4.57
C PRO A 185 -99.40 -7.25 -4.79
N ASP A 186 -98.96 -7.13 -6.04
CA ASP A 186 -97.53 -7.13 -6.37
C ASP A 186 -96.86 -5.87 -5.78
N PRO A 187 -95.65 -5.96 -5.19
CA PRO A 187 -94.87 -4.80 -4.76
C PRO A 187 -94.84 -3.65 -5.79
N MET A 188 -94.88 -3.98 -7.08
CA MET A 188 -94.92 -3.00 -8.17
C MET A 188 -96.18 -2.11 -8.17
N GLU A 189 -97.35 -2.63 -7.77
CA GLU A 189 -98.59 -1.84 -7.68
C GLU A 189 -98.45 -0.68 -6.68
N PHE A 190 -97.78 -0.92 -5.55
CA PHE A 190 -97.53 0.11 -4.54
C PHE A 190 -96.59 1.21 -5.06
N GLU A 191 -95.55 0.84 -5.79
CA GLU A 191 -94.61 1.80 -6.38
C GLU A 191 -95.27 2.65 -7.48
N ILE A 192 -96.15 2.05 -8.30
CA ILE A 192 -96.85 2.81 -9.34
C ILE A 192 -97.84 3.81 -8.73
N ARG A 193 -98.53 3.47 -7.62
CA ARG A 193 -99.42 4.40 -6.91
C ARG A 193 -98.71 5.61 -6.30
N LYS A 194 -97.45 5.46 -5.87
CA LYS A 194 -96.64 6.54 -5.28
C LYS A 194 -96.23 7.60 -6.32
N VAL A 195 -96.16 7.23 -7.60
CA VAL A 195 -95.56 8.08 -8.63
C VAL A 195 -96.63 8.69 -9.53
N ARG A 196 -96.45 9.95 -9.93
CA ARG A 196 -97.35 10.63 -10.89
C ARG A 196 -97.06 10.17 -12.32
N ALA A 197 -98.11 10.01 -13.14
CA ALA A 197 -98.00 9.70 -14.56
C ALA A 197 -96.99 10.61 -15.27
N PHE A 198 -96.17 10.04 -16.15
CA PHE A 198 -95.19 10.78 -16.93
C PHE A 198 -95.89 11.79 -17.84
N GLN A 199 -95.78 13.08 -17.51
CA GLN A 199 -96.22 14.16 -18.38
C GLN A 199 -95.10 14.45 -19.38
N MET A 200 -95.39 14.37 -20.68
CA MET A 200 -94.45 14.79 -21.72
C MET A 200 -94.28 16.32 -21.60
N PRO A 201 -93.08 16.85 -21.33
CA PRO A 201 -92.88 18.28 -21.38
C PRO A 201 -93.06 18.77 -22.82
N SER A 202 -93.91 19.78 -23.01
CA SER A 202 -93.91 20.61 -24.21
C SER A 202 -92.51 21.20 -24.38
N ALA A 203 -91.98 21.15 -25.60
CA ALA A 203 -90.65 21.65 -25.95
C ALA A 203 -90.52 23.15 -25.67
N ALA A 204 -90.16 23.51 -24.44
CA ALA A 204 -89.72 24.84 -24.09
C ALA A 204 -88.20 24.91 -24.34
N HIS A 205 -87.79 25.78 -25.25
CA HIS A 205 -86.40 26.11 -25.54
C HIS A 205 -85.65 26.43 -24.24
N GLN A 206 -84.73 25.55 -23.86
CA GLN A 206 -83.73 25.87 -22.84
C GLN A 206 -82.71 26.82 -23.47
N ILE A 207 -82.78 28.09 -23.08
CA ILE A 207 -81.73 29.06 -23.32
C ILE A 207 -80.49 28.52 -22.62
N GLN A 208 -79.46 28.21 -23.42
CA GLN A 208 -78.12 27.91 -22.93
C GLN A 208 -77.62 29.17 -22.22
N GLN A 209 -77.68 29.19 -20.90
CA GLN A 209 -76.81 30.07 -20.14
C GLN A 209 -75.42 29.48 -20.26
N THR A 210 -74.60 30.15 -21.06
CA THR A 210 -73.16 29.92 -21.12
C THR A 210 -72.60 30.19 -19.73
N ASP A 211 -72.15 29.14 -19.05
CA ASP A 211 -71.39 29.26 -17.81
C ASP A 211 -70.13 30.09 -18.11
N TYR A 212 -70.07 31.27 -17.51
CA TYR A 212 -68.89 32.13 -17.56
C TYR A 212 -67.80 31.42 -16.74
N GLU A 213 -66.83 30.83 -17.43
CA GLU A 213 -65.64 30.25 -16.83
C GLU A 213 -65.01 31.27 -15.87
N ASP A 214 -65.01 30.90 -14.60
CA ASP A 214 -64.42 31.67 -13.51
C ASP A 214 -62.93 31.93 -13.83
N LEU A 215 -62.50 33.19 -13.67
CA LEU A 215 -61.13 33.64 -13.97
C LEU A 215 -60.07 32.87 -13.15
N SER A 216 -60.52 32.24 -12.06
CA SER A 216 -59.75 31.30 -11.24
C SER A 216 -59.30 30.05 -12.02
N THR A 217 -60.13 29.51 -12.91
CA THR A 217 -59.77 28.36 -13.77
C THR A 217 -58.64 28.72 -14.73
N TRP A 218 -58.62 29.95 -15.23
CA TRP A 218 -57.60 30.44 -16.18
C TRP A 218 -56.21 30.65 -15.52
N LEU A 219 -56.18 31.09 -14.26
CA LEU A 219 -54.94 31.21 -13.48
C LEU A 219 -54.39 29.85 -13.03
N ALA A 220 -55.24 28.84 -12.83
CA ALA A 220 -54.78 27.47 -12.63
C ALA A 220 -54.12 26.87 -13.89
N CYS A 221 -54.42 27.38 -15.09
CA CYS A 221 -53.76 26.98 -16.33
C CYS A 221 -52.35 27.56 -16.49
N THR A 222 -51.98 28.66 -15.81
CA THR A 222 -50.65 29.28 -15.94
C THR A 222 -49.60 28.63 -15.03
N SER A 223 -49.99 28.10 -13.86
CA SER A 223 -49.07 27.30 -13.01
C SER A 223 -48.68 25.96 -13.65
N LYS A 224 -49.54 25.43 -14.54
CA LYS A 224 -49.26 24.27 -15.41
C LYS A 224 -48.55 24.63 -16.73
N ARG A 225 -48.23 25.90 -16.98
CA ARG A 225 -47.49 26.41 -18.15
C ARG A 225 -46.03 26.76 -17.82
N SER A 226 -45.35 25.96 -17.00
CA SER A 226 -43.97 25.65 -17.42
C SER A 226 -44.10 24.95 -18.78
N PHE A 227 -43.32 25.38 -19.78
CA PHE A 227 -43.30 24.71 -21.09
C PHE A 227 -43.38 23.19 -20.88
N PRO A 228 -44.32 22.46 -21.51
CA PRO A 228 -44.39 21.03 -21.32
C PRO A 228 -43.00 20.49 -21.63
N ARG A 229 -42.35 19.90 -20.63
CA ARG A 229 -41.15 19.11 -20.84
C ARG A 229 -41.67 17.94 -21.65
N SER A 230 -41.54 18.05 -22.98
CA SER A 230 -42.11 17.08 -23.91
C SER A 230 -41.60 15.72 -23.48
N ASP A 231 -42.52 14.87 -23.00
CA ASP A 231 -42.26 13.45 -22.88
C ASP A 231 -41.75 12.98 -24.23
N ILE A 232 -40.66 12.21 -24.20
CA ILE A 232 -39.94 11.76 -25.38
C ILE A 232 -40.94 11.02 -26.28
N LEU A 233 -41.41 11.70 -27.33
CA LEU A 233 -42.21 11.06 -28.36
C LEU A 233 -41.37 9.94 -28.97
N PRO A 234 -41.97 8.80 -29.35
CA PRO A 234 -41.24 7.73 -30.02
C PRO A 234 -40.49 8.32 -31.22
N PRO A 235 -39.28 7.81 -31.55
CA PRO A 235 -38.41 8.43 -32.54
C PRO A 235 -39.10 8.46 -33.90
N ILE A 236 -39.72 9.59 -34.23
CA ILE A 236 -40.24 9.86 -35.57
C ILE A 236 -39.01 10.12 -36.42
N ASN A 237 -38.74 9.23 -37.38
CA ASN A 237 -37.74 9.44 -38.43
C ASN A 237 -38.15 10.66 -39.28
N ARG A 238 -37.79 11.86 -38.82
CA ARG A 238 -38.05 13.12 -39.53
C ARG A 238 -37.08 13.21 -40.71
N LYS A 239 -37.61 13.41 -41.91
CA LYS A 239 -36.79 13.71 -43.10
C LYS A 239 -36.06 15.04 -42.88
N GLN A 240 -34.82 15.15 -43.39
CA GLN A 240 -34.03 16.37 -43.31
C GLN A 240 -34.79 17.52 -43.99
N CYS A 241 -34.98 18.63 -43.27
CA CYS A 241 -35.69 19.80 -43.78
C CYS A 241 -34.96 20.34 -45.01
N GLN A 242 -35.61 20.44 -46.17
CA GLN A 242 -34.95 20.97 -47.37
C GLN A 242 -34.81 22.50 -47.28
N GLY A 243 -33.58 22.99 -47.44
CA GLY A 243 -33.19 24.41 -47.38
C GLY A 243 -31.81 24.59 -46.75
N PRO A 244 -31.28 25.83 -46.67
CA PRO A 244 -29.99 26.13 -46.02
C PRO A 244 -30.12 26.15 -44.48
N PHE A 245 -30.89 25.22 -43.92
CA PHE A 245 -31.09 25.11 -42.48
C PHE A 245 -30.04 24.18 -41.88
N ARG A 246 -29.48 24.59 -40.74
CA ARG A 246 -28.52 23.79 -40.00
C ARG A 246 -29.15 22.50 -39.49
N ASP A 247 -28.32 21.46 -39.34
CA ASP A 247 -28.80 20.16 -38.89
C ASP A 247 -29.48 20.27 -37.52
N ILE A 248 -30.51 19.46 -37.30
CA ILE A 248 -31.35 19.51 -36.10
C ILE A 248 -30.48 19.27 -34.85
N ALA A 249 -29.48 18.39 -34.95
CA ALA A 249 -28.53 18.12 -33.88
C ALA A 249 -27.70 19.37 -33.50
N GLU A 250 -27.21 20.14 -34.49
CA GLU A 250 -26.45 21.38 -34.24
C GLU A 250 -27.32 22.44 -33.57
N VAL A 251 -28.56 22.61 -34.05
CA VAL A 251 -29.49 23.61 -33.50
C VAL A 251 -29.86 23.26 -32.06
N LEU A 252 -30.09 21.98 -31.75
CA LEU A 252 -30.34 21.53 -30.38
C LEU A 252 -29.11 21.71 -29.49
N GLN A 253 -27.90 21.40 -30.00
CA GLN A 253 -26.66 21.66 -29.26
C GLN A 253 -26.45 23.15 -28.97
N GLN A 254 -26.79 24.04 -29.91
CA GLN A 254 -26.72 25.49 -29.69
C GLN A 254 -27.77 25.94 -28.68
N ARG A 255 -29.01 25.46 -28.79
CA ARG A 255 -30.12 25.83 -27.89
C ARG A 255 -29.89 25.39 -26.45
N TYR A 256 -29.32 24.20 -26.27
CA TYR A 256 -29.03 23.63 -24.96
C TYR A 256 -27.57 23.81 -24.54
N LYS A 257 -26.79 24.65 -25.24
CA LYS A 257 -25.44 25.00 -24.83
C LYS A 257 -25.53 25.65 -23.44
N PRO A 258 -24.97 25.04 -22.39
CA PRO A 258 -25.01 25.63 -21.07
C PRO A 258 -24.32 26.99 -21.13
N LEU A 259 -24.95 27.99 -20.51
CA LEU A 259 -24.35 29.32 -20.38
C LEU A 259 -23.00 29.14 -19.69
N GLN A 260 -21.91 29.53 -20.36
CA GLN A 260 -20.61 29.57 -19.73
C GLN A 260 -20.62 30.75 -18.75
N PRO A 261 -20.58 30.50 -17.43
CA PRO A 261 -20.55 31.58 -16.46
C PRO A 261 -19.29 32.41 -16.72
N THR A 262 -19.44 33.73 -16.69
CA THR A 262 -18.28 34.63 -16.72
C THR A 262 -17.37 34.31 -15.54
N LEU A 263 -16.07 34.61 -15.65
CA LEU A 263 -15.07 34.29 -14.63
C LEU A 263 -15.53 34.69 -13.22
N ARG A 264 -16.19 35.86 -13.10
CA ARG A 264 -16.76 36.37 -11.83
C ARG A 264 -17.87 35.52 -11.22
N VAL A 265 -18.64 34.80 -12.03
CA VAL A 265 -19.71 33.88 -11.57
C VAL A 265 -19.15 32.49 -11.29
N ALA A 266 -18.11 32.07 -12.03
CA ALA A 266 -17.46 30.77 -11.84
C ALA A 266 -16.56 30.73 -10.59
N THR A 267 -15.93 31.85 -10.22
CA THR A 267 -15.09 31.93 -9.02
C THR A 267 -15.92 32.29 -7.79
N SER A 268 -15.73 31.56 -6.70
CA SER A 268 -16.19 31.94 -5.35
C SER A 268 -15.76 33.37 -5.02
N ILE A 269 -16.64 34.13 -4.34
CA ILE A 269 -16.35 35.48 -3.82
C ILE A 269 -15.09 35.48 -2.94
N ASN A 270 -14.77 34.34 -2.30
CA ASN A 270 -13.62 34.17 -1.43
C ASN A 270 -12.43 33.46 -2.10
N SER A 271 -12.44 33.28 -3.42
CA SER A 271 -11.40 32.52 -4.14
C SER A 271 -9.96 32.93 -3.81
N GLU A 272 -9.68 34.23 -3.64
CA GLU A 272 -8.35 34.71 -3.21
C GLU A 272 -7.98 34.30 -1.79
N LYS A 273 -8.96 34.29 -0.87
CA LYS A 273 -8.74 33.85 0.52
C LYS A 273 -8.50 32.34 0.55
N ASP A 274 -9.31 31.58 -0.18
CA ASP A 274 -9.20 30.13 -0.29
C ASP A 274 -7.82 29.74 -0.86
N ALA A 275 -7.36 30.43 -1.93
CA ALA A 275 -6.03 30.22 -2.51
C ALA A 275 -4.88 30.51 -1.53
N ARG A 276 -4.99 31.57 -0.72
CA ARG A 276 -3.99 31.89 0.32
C ARG A 276 -3.97 30.86 1.45
N GLU A 277 -5.09 30.21 1.73
CA GLU A 277 -5.17 29.12 2.72
C GLU A 277 -4.63 27.80 2.16
N GLU A 278 -4.85 27.52 0.88
CA GLU A 278 -4.25 26.38 0.17
C GLU A 278 -2.71 26.47 0.18
N LEU A 279 -2.15 27.64 -0.15
CA LEU A 279 -0.71 27.88 -0.10
C LEU A 279 -0.13 27.68 1.31
N ARG A 280 -0.79 28.23 2.34
CA ARG A 280 -0.39 28.01 3.74
C ARG A 280 -0.44 26.53 4.14
N ARG A 281 -1.42 25.77 3.63
CA ARG A 281 -1.51 24.32 3.85
C ARG A 281 -0.38 23.56 3.17
N GLU A 282 -0.03 23.92 1.94
CA GLU A 282 1.10 23.32 1.22
C GLU A 282 2.44 23.62 1.90
N GLU A 283 2.66 24.87 2.31
CA GLU A 283 3.84 25.25 3.10
C GLU A 283 3.92 24.45 4.40
N TRP A 284 2.79 24.26 5.09
CA TRP A 284 2.73 23.44 6.30
C TRP A 284 3.02 21.96 6.04
N ASN A 285 2.46 21.38 4.98
CA ASN A 285 2.72 19.99 4.60
C ASN A 285 4.19 19.74 4.24
N ASN A 286 4.87 20.76 3.69
CA ASN A 286 6.27 20.67 3.28
C ASN A 286 7.26 21.03 4.42
N ARG A 287 6.79 21.39 5.63
CA ARG A 287 7.66 21.60 6.79
C ARG A 287 8.12 20.28 7.37
N VAL A 288 9.42 20.01 7.26
CA VAL A 288 10.08 18.84 7.85
C VAL A 288 10.38 19.05 9.35
N HIS A 289 10.46 20.29 9.81
CA HIS A 289 10.72 20.66 11.21
C HIS A 289 9.86 21.85 11.67
N ASP A 290 9.36 21.80 12.91
CA ASP A 290 8.53 22.86 13.52
C ASP A 290 9.34 24.04 14.07
N ASN A 291 10.66 23.84 14.26
CA ASN A 291 11.53 24.87 14.81
C ASN A 291 11.75 25.95 13.75
N VAL A 292 11.37 27.19 14.07
CA VAL A 292 11.70 28.37 13.25
C VAL A 292 13.22 28.42 13.10
N PHE A 293 13.71 28.51 11.87
CA PHE A 293 15.14 28.64 11.61
C PHE A 293 15.61 29.97 12.19
N LEU A 294 16.15 29.91 13.40
CA LEU A 294 16.71 31.08 14.07
C LEU A 294 18.08 31.40 13.45
N PRO A 295 18.40 32.68 13.21
CA PRO A 295 19.73 33.06 12.76
C PRO A 295 20.79 32.59 13.76
N PHE A 296 21.95 32.19 13.24
CA PHE A 296 23.03 31.54 14.00
C PHE A 296 23.48 32.32 15.26
N SER A 297 23.25 33.64 15.29
CA SER A 297 23.60 34.55 16.38
C SER A 297 22.68 34.48 17.61
N SER A 298 21.51 33.84 17.53
CA SER A 298 20.56 33.74 18.67
C SER A 298 20.46 32.36 19.30
N PHE A 299 21.07 31.33 18.71
CA PHE A 299 20.92 29.94 19.15
C PHE A 299 21.51 29.67 20.55
N SER A 300 22.61 30.33 20.89
CA SER A 300 23.35 30.11 22.15
C SER A 300 22.95 31.02 23.32
N LYS A 301 22.06 32.00 23.11
CA LYS A 301 21.74 33.00 24.16
C LYS A 301 20.73 32.51 25.20
N ASN A 302 19.90 31.53 24.85
CA ASN A 302 18.79 31.07 25.70
C ASN A 302 18.85 29.58 26.11
N GLU A 303 19.79 28.80 25.57
CA GLU A 303 19.97 27.41 26.00
C GLU A 303 20.88 27.36 27.24
N LYS A 304 20.31 27.05 28.41
CA LYS A 304 21.11 26.58 29.56
C LYS A 304 21.78 25.28 29.14
N TYR A 305 23.10 25.26 29.09
CA TYR A 305 23.88 24.05 28.87
C TYR A 305 23.45 22.96 29.86
N VAL A 306 22.86 21.88 29.35
CA VAL A 306 22.52 20.69 30.14
C VAL A 306 23.64 19.67 29.93
N PRO A 307 24.49 19.41 30.94
CA PRO A 307 25.54 18.42 30.82
C PRO A 307 24.97 17.03 30.52
N MET A 308 25.61 16.31 29.59
CA MET A 308 25.22 14.96 29.22
C MET A 308 25.27 14.03 30.45
N VAL A 309 24.21 13.24 30.68
CA VAL A 309 24.06 12.34 31.84
C VAL A 309 25.26 11.38 32.05
N GLN A 310 26.03 11.13 30.99
CA GLN A 310 27.21 10.26 31.02
C GLN A 310 28.49 10.96 31.50
N THR A 311 28.48 12.28 31.74
CA THR A 311 29.65 13.04 32.21
C THR A 311 29.65 13.33 33.72
N SER A 312 28.55 13.05 34.43
CA SER A 312 28.49 13.21 35.89
C SER A 312 28.83 11.89 36.61
N THR A 313 30.03 11.39 36.43
CA THR A 313 30.54 10.28 37.27
C THR A 313 31.10 10.83 38.57
N LYS A 314 30.88 10.15 39.69
CA LYS A 314 31.35 10.50 41.06
C LYS A 314 32.90 10.54 41.22
N TYR A 315 33.63 10.23 40.15
CA TYR A 315 35.08 10.25 40.14
C TYR A 315 35.54 11.62 39.64
N ASN A 316 36.18 12.37 40.54
CA ASN A 316 36.88 13.60 40.19
C ASN A 316 37.90 13.29 39.08
N GLY A 317 37.83 14.02 37.98
CA GLY A 317 38.78 13.89 36.88
C GLY A 317 40.19 14.13 37.42
N ILE A 318 40.98 13.06 37.51
CA ILE A 318 42.41 13.17 37.72
C ILE A 318 42.96 13.85 36.47
N SER A 319 43.63 14.99 36.62
CA SER A 319 44.25 15.67 35.48
C SER A 319 45.20 14.68 34.79
N TYR A 320 45.07 14.55 33.48
CA TYR A 320 45.72 13.50 32.67
C TYR A 320 47.25 13.63 32.59
N ALA A 321 47.89 14.42 33.45
CA ALA A 321 49.30 14.81 33.29
C ALA A 321 50.19 14.60 34.53
N GLN A 322 49.68 14.14 35.69
CA GLN A 322 50.45 14.19 36.94
C GLN A 322 50.83 12.86 37.59
N LYS A 323 50.50 11.69 37.03
CA LYS A 323 50.93 10.40 37.60
C LYS A 323 51.62 9.51 36.57
N GLN A 324 52.86 9.14 36.89
CA GLN A 324 53.65 8.17 36.15
C GLN A 324 52.96 6.80 36.21
N PHE A 325 52.87 6.13 35.06
CA PHE A 325 51.99 4.99 34.81
C PHE A 325 52.48 3.64 35.38
N GLN A 326 53.38 3.65 36.36
CA GLN A 326 53.91 2.43 36.98
C GLN A 326 53.91 2.55 38.50
N GLU A 327 52.78 2.21 39.10
CA GLU A 327 52.72 1.83 40.50
C GLU A 327 51.84 0.57 40.56
N GLU A 328 52.51 -0.59 40.58
CA GLU A 328 51.85 -1.88 40.77
C GLU A 328 51.57 -2.05 42.28
N GLU A 329 50.31 -2.00 42.69
CA GLU A 329 49.92 -2.42 44.06
C GLU A 329 49.72 -3.96 44.09
N PRO A 330 50.60 -4.73 44.77
CA PRO A 330 50.61 -6.18 44.69
C PRO A 330 49.57 -6.88 45.59
N THR A 331 48.71 -6.14 46.30
CA THR A 331 47.84 -6.71 47.36
C THR A 331 46.41 -7.02 46.91
N LYS A 332 46.03 -6.73 45.65
CA LYS A 332 44.62 -6.82 45.20
C LYS A 332 44.14 -8.22 44.78
N TRP A 333 45.02 -9.23 44.76
CA TRP A 333 44.73 -10.57 44.22
C TRP A 333 44.66 -11.70 45.25
N MET A 334 44.25 -11.41 46.50
CA MET A 334 43.84 -12.47 47.43
C MET A 334 42.34 -12.38 47.70
N SER A 335 41.55 -13.15 46.96
CA SER A 335 40.14 -13.41 47.26
C SER A 335 39.94 -14.91 47.49
N ASN A 336 39.93 -15.30 48.76
CA ASN A 336 39.55 -16.64 49.21
C ASN A 336 38.02 -16.76 49.17
N LYS A 337 37.43 -17.13 48.04
CA LYS A 337 36.05 -17.66 48.00
C LYS A 337 35.92 -18.73 46.92
N ASN A 338 35.68 -19.97 47.36
CA ASN A 338 35.24 -21.07 46.52
C ASN A 338 33.85 -20.74 45.96
N CYS A 339 33.68 -20.81 44.66
CA CYS A 339 32.38 -20.70 44.00
C CYS A 339 31.96 -22.08 43.50
N ASP A 340 31.05 -22.72 44.24
CA ASP A 340 30.28 -23.84 43.74
C ASP A 340 29.34 -23.35 42.63
N THR A 341 29.36 -24.04 41.48
CA THR A 341 28.48 -23.76 40.34
C THR A 341 27.54 -24.94 40.14
N GLU A 342 26.30 -24.79 40.57
CA GLU A 342 25.20 -25.70 40.20
C GLU A 342 24.76 -25.41 38.76
N LEU A 343 24.95 -26.40 37.88
CA LEU A 343 24.45 -26.41 36.51
C LEU A 343 22.99 -26.89 36.49
N HIS A 344 22.05 -25.99 36.19
CA HIS A 344 20.69 -26.38 35.82
C HIS A 344 20.67 -26.85 34.36
N MET A 345 20.63 -28.17 34.18
CA MET A 345 20.47 -28.87 32.90
C MET A 345 19.06 -28.66 32.33
N GLY A 346 18.95 -27.91 31.24
CA GLY A 346 17.74 -27.79 30.43
C GLY A 346 17.77 -28.71 29.21
N ASN A 347 17.01 -29.80 29.30
CA ASN A 347 16.34 -30.58 28.25
C ASN A 347 17.08 -30.93 26.94
N ARG A 348 17.47 -32.21 26.92
CA ARG A 348 17.74 -33.12 25.80
C ARG A 348 16.67 -33.04 24.70
N VAL A 349 17.10 -32.87 23.45
CA VAL A 349 16.39 -33.38 22.27
C VAL A 349 17.40 -34.25 21.51
N ASP A 350 17.13 -35.54 21.52
CA ASP A 350 17.92 -36.57 20.87
C ASP A 350 17.74 -36.51 19.34
N ILE A 351 18.85 -36.40 18.62
CA ILE A 351 18.92 -36.84 17.21
C ILE A 351 20.14 -37.76 17.11
N GLN A 352 19.87 -39.06 17.20
CA GLN A 352 20.77 -40.09 16.76
C GLN A 352 20.78 -40.09 15.22
N HIS A 353 21.94 -39.85 14.61
CA HIS A 353 22.41 -40.71 13.53
C HIS A 353 23.94 -40.69 13.42
N SER A 354 24.46 -41.88 13.60
CA SER A 354 25.80 -42.41 13.41
C SER A 354 26.41 -42.05 12.05
N CYS A 355 27.67 -41.60 12.07
CA CYS A 355 28.61 -41.91 11.00
C CYS A 355 30.04 -41.99 11.53
N THR A 356 30.73 -42.98 11.01
CA THR A 356 31.90 -43.72 11.48
C THR A 356 33.22 -42.95 11.54
N GLN A 357 34.05 -43.40 12.48
CA GLN A 357 35.43 -43.04 12.74
C GLN A 357 36.33 -43.01 11.49
N HIS A 358 37.12 -41.95 11.35
CA HIS A 358 38.47 -42.09 10.82
C HIS A 358 39.47 -41.38 11.74
N GLN A 359 40.23 -42.22 12.42
CA GLN A 359 41.25 -41.91 13.40
C GLN A 359 42.53 -41.54 12.64
N GLN A 360 43.01 -40.30 12.77
CA GLN A 360 44.43 -40.02 12.54
C GLN A 360 44.97 -39.25 13.75
N ARG A 361 45.84 -39.96 14.47
CA ARG A 361 46.69 -39.46 15.55
C ARG A 361 47.51 -38.28 15.05
N THR A 362 47.46 -37.16 15.74
CA THR A 362 48.56 -36.18 15.72
C THR A 362 48.98 -35.91 17.15
N THR A 363 50.18 -36.39 17.43
CA THR A 363 50.92 -36.31 18.68
C THR A 363 51.20 -34.84 19.03
N TYR A 364 50.98 -34.47 20.29
CA TYR A 364 51.40 -33.20 20.87
C TYR A 364 52.94 -33.17 20.94
N CYS A 365 53.57 -32.18 20.31
CA CYS A 365 54.92 -31.74 20.64
C CYS A 365 54.81 -30.36 21.30
N LEU A 366 55.06 -30.33 22.60
CA LEU A 366 55.39 -29.13 23.35
C LEU A 366 56.70 -28.56 22.80
N PHE A 367 56.67 -27.31 22.33
CA PHE A 367 57.86 -26.48 22.21
C PHE A 367 57.59 -25.20 23.00
N LEU A 368 58.23 -25.14 24.18
CA LEU A 368 58.56 -23.90 24.86
C LEU A 368 59.64 -23.20 24.04
N THR A 369 59.35 -22.01 23.54
CA THR A 369 60.38 -20.99 23.30
C THR A 369 59.81 -19.61 23.59
N SER A 370 60.52 -18.97 24.51
CA SER A 370 60.52 -17.62 25.01
C SER A 370 60.57 -16.53 23.95
N ASP A 371 60.08 -15.34 24.35
CA ASP A 371 60.46 -13.99 23.93
C ASP A 371 60.21 -13.58 22.46
N ASN A 372 59.28 -12.63 22.27
CA ASN A 372 59.64 -11.25 21.97
C ASN A 372 58.39 -10.39 21.71
N HIS A 373 58.25 -9.36 22.53
CA HIS A 373 57.44 -8.18 22.32
C HIS A 373 57.91 -7.48 21.04
N PHE A 374 57.00 -7.13 20.12
CA PHE A 374 57.27 -6.10 19.11
C PHE A 374 56.03 -5.24 18.95
N ASP A 375 56.19 -3.99 19.38
CA ASP A 375 55.20 -2.93 19.36
C ASP A 375 54.79 -2.55 17.93
N ILE A 376 53.49 -2.42 17.70
CA ILE A 376 52.93 -1.80 16.50
C ILE A 376 52.50 -0.38 16.89
N SER A 377 53.42 0.57 16.72
CA SER A 377 53.13 2.00 16.69
C SER A 377 52.70 2.39 15.28
N LEU A 378 51.39 2.64 15.13
CA LEU A 378 50.79 3.33 13.99
C LEU A 378 51.27 4.79 13.99
N VAL A 379 52.11 5.15 13.02
CA VAL A 379 52.30 6.54 12.61
C VAL A 379 51.56 6.72 11.29
N GLU A 380 50.49 7.50 11.34
CA GLU A 380 49.84 8.07 10.17
C GLU A 380 50.78 9.07 9.48
N SER A 381 50.92 8.98 8.15
CA SER A 381 50.99 10.18 7.32
C SER A 381 50.59 9.88 5.86
N PRO A 382 49.93 10.83 5.19
CA PRO A 382 49.31 10.66 3.87
C PRO A 382 50.16 11.32 2.77
N LEU A 383 50.47 10.61 1.68
CA LEU A 383 50.88 11.26 0.43
C LEU A 383 50.36 10.48 -0.79
N CYS A 384 49.51 11.17 -1.55
CA CYS A 384 49.28 10.97 -2.98
C CYS A 384 50.60 10.87 -3.74
N TYR A 385 50.65 10.07 -4.81
CA TYR A 385 50.86 10.53 -6.20
C TYR A 385 51.14 9.35 -7.16
N TYR A 386 50.50 9.42 -8.34
CA TYR A 386 50.77 8.71 -9.60
C TYR A 386 50.77 7.18 -9.65
N CYS A 387 49.71 6.61 -10.24
CA CYS A 387 49.91 5.68 -11.36
C CYS A 387 48.70 5.70 -12.29
N CYS A 388 48.85 6.44 -13.38
CA CYS A 388 47.99 6.42 -14.55
C CYS A 388 48.54 5.33 -15.47
N LEU A 389 47.74 4.34 -15.88
CA LEU A 389 47.95 3.57 -17.12
C LEU A 389 46.66 2.84 -17.52
N CYS A 390 46.22 3.21 -18.72
CA CYS A 390 45.08 2.78 -19.53
C CYS A 390 44.62 1.33 -19.42
N GLY A 391 43.29 1.16 -19.46
CA GLY A 391 42.60 -0.06 -19.87
C GLY A 391 41.22 0.27 -20.42
N HIS A 392 41.15 0.60 -21.71
CA HIS A 392 39.91 0.66 -22.49
C HIS A 392 39.15 -0.67 -22.38
N LEU A 393 37.86 -0.62 -22.02
CA LEU A 393 36.88 -1.57 -22.54
C LEU A 393 35.47 -0.96 -22.44
N GLN A 394 34.79 -1.09 -23.57
CA GLN A 394 33.63 -0.33 -24.02
C GLN A 394 32.36 -0.62 -23.22
N ASP A 395 31.59 0.45 -23.00
CA ASP A 395 30.18 0.42 -22.67
C ASP A 395 29.38 -0.22 -23.82
N THR A 396 28.66 -1.31 -23.53
CA THR A 396 27.54 -1.76 -24.35
C THR A 396 26.27 -1.68 -23.52
N ASN A 397 25.52 -0.61 -23.74
CA ASN A 397 24.11 -0.46 -23.40
C ASN A 397 23.31 -1.59 -24.07
N VAL A 398 22.73 -2.49 -23.26
CA VAL A 398 21.68 -3.40 -23.73
C VAL A 398 20.34 -2.85 -23.27
N VAL A 399 19.67 -2.21 -24.22
CA VAL A 399 18.26 -1.80 -24.16
C VAL A 399 17.41 -3.07 -24.29
N LEU A 400 16.65 -3.40 -23.25
CA LEU A 400 15.60 -4.42 -23.30
C LEU A 400 14.30 -3.78 -23.76
N LEU A 401 13.88 -4.08 -24.99
CA LEU A 401 12.51 -3.88 -25.46
C LEU A 401 11.65 -5.11 -25.12
N PRO A 402 10.36 -4.94 -24.77
CA PRO A 402 9.45 -6.03 -24.48
C PRO A 402 8.88 -6.63 -25.78
N SER A 403 8.92 -7.95 -25.90
CA SER A 403 8.27 -8.68 -26.99
C SER A 403 6.81 -8.96 -26.65
N ILE A 404 5.94 -8.46 -27.53
CA ILE A 404 4.52 -8.83 -27.67
C ILE A 404 4.48 -10.07 -28.55
N LEU A 405 3.84 -11.14 -28.07
CA LEU A 405 2.94 -12.03 -28.83
C LEU A 405 2.17 -12.92 -27.84
#